data_AF-A0A376P1E5-F1
#
_entry.id   AF-A0A376P1E5-F1
#
_cell.length_a   1.000
_cell.length_b   1.000
_cell.length_c   1.000
_cell.angle_alpha   90.00
_cell.angle_beta   90.00
_cell.angle_gamma   90.00
#
_symmetry.space_group_name_H-M   'P 1'
#
loop_
_entity.id
_entity.type
_entity.pdbx_description
1 polymer ?
#
loop_
_entity_poly.entity_id
_entity_poly.type
_entity_poly.pdbx_seq_one_letter_code
_entity_poly.pdbx_strand_id
1 'polypeptide(L)'
;MVIYQRYSTPIVRRVRAYLADINDGFNEIINGMSVIQQFRQQARFGERMGEASRSHYMARMQTLRLDGFLLRPLLSLFSSLILCGLLMLFGFSASGTIEVGVLYAFISYLGRLNEPLIELTTQQAMLQQAVVAGERCLN
;
A
#
# COMPACT_ATOMS: atom_id res chain seq x y z
N MET A 1 2.72 8.46 12.68
CA MET A 1 2.86 9.09 11.34
C MET A 1 4.29 9.06 10.79
N VAL A 2 5.33 9.37 11.60
CA VAL A 2 6.76 9.34 11.17
C VAL A 2 7.29 7.93 10.84
N ILE A 3 6.81 6.91 11.55
CA ILE A 3 7.25 5.51 11.35
C ILE A 3 6.80 4.98 9.98
N TYR A 4 5.60 5.35 9.51
CA TYR A 4 5.07 4.94 8.21
C TYR A 4 5.86 5.57 7.05
N GLN A 5 6.21 6.86 7.16
CA GLN A 5 7.06 7.55 6.19
C GLN A 5 8.46 6.92 6.09
N ARG A 6 9.06 6.53 7.22
CA ARG A 6 10.43 5.98 7.24
C ARG A 6 10.54 4.60 6.60
N TYR A 7 9.49 3.79 6.64
CA TYR A 7 9.44 2.46 6.03
C TYR A 7 8.91 2.45 4.59
N SER A 8 7.99 3.35 4.22
CA SER A 8 7.36 3.35 2.89
C SER A 8 8.26 3.93 1.79
N THR A 9 9.04 4.97 2.11
CA THR A 9 9.94 5.65 1.17
C THR A 9 10.96 4.73 0.45
N PRO A 10 11.65 3.79 1.13
CA PRO A 10 12.59 2.87 0.45
C PRO A 10 11.89 1.84 -0.45
N ILE A 11 10.64 1.47 -0.15
CA ILE A 11 9.89 0.47 -0.91
C ILE A 11 9.40 1.05 -2.25
N VAL A 12 8.84 2.27 -2.22
CA VAL A 12 8.36 2.95 -3.43
C VAL A 12 9.50 3.29 -4.39
N ARG A 13 10.69 3.65 -3.86
CA ARG A 13 11.89 3.86 -4.69
C ARG A 13 12.36 2.59 -5.39
N ARG A 14 12.34 1.43 -4.72
CA ARG A 14 12.70 0.15 -5.34
C ARG A 14 11.76 -0.23 -6.47
N VAL A 15 10.45 -0.13 -6.27
CA VAL A 15 9.45 -0.47 -7.32
C VAL A 15 9.64 0.38 -8.59
N ARG A 16 10.05 1.65 -8.45
CA ARG A 16 10.31 2.53 -9.60
C ARG A 16 11.64 2.27 -10.30
N ALA A 17 12.71 1.95 -9.57
CA ALA A 17 13.99 1.55 -10.18
C ALA A 17 13.80 0.30 -11.04
N TYR A 18 13.09 -0.67 -10.47
CA TYR A 18 12.62 -1.85 -11.16
C TYR A 18 11.86 -1.48 -12.45
N LEU A 19 10.77 -0.71 -12.39
CA LEU A 19 10.02 -0.34 -13.61
C LEU A 19 10.85 0.34 -14.70
N ALA A 20 11.85 1.15 -14.34
CA ALA A 20 12.78 1.76 -15.30
C ALA A 20 13.68 0.69 -15.95
N ASP A 21 14.28 -0.20 -15.16
CA ASP A 21 15.12 -1.29 -15.67
C ASP A 21 14.34 -2.24 -16.61
N ILE A 22 13.06 -2.50 -16.32
CA ILE A 22 12.20 -3.27 -17.23
C ILE A 22 11.97 -2.51 -18.53
N ASN A 23 11.65 -1.21 -18.47
CA ASN A 23 11.35 -0.43 -19.67
C ASN A 23 12.59 -0.27 -20.57
N ASP A 24 13.75 -0.02 -19.96
CA ASP A 24 15.03 0.07 -20.66
C ASP A 24 15.42 -1.28 -21.28
N GLY A 25 15.23 -2.38 -20.53
CA GLY A 25 15.45 -3.74 -21.04
C GLY A 25 14.50 -4.11 -22.19
N PHE A 26 13.23 -3.71 -22.14
CA PHE A 26 12.30 -3.90 -23.25
C PHE A 26 12.70 -3.07 -24.47
N ASN A 27 13.13 -1.82 -24.28
CA ASN A 27 13.59 -0.97 -25.37
C ASN A 27 14.82 -1.56 -26.05
N GLU A 28 15.79 -2.06 -25.27
CA GLU A 28 16.98 -2.72 -25.78
C GLU A 28 16.64 -3.99 -26.57
N ILE A 29 15.70 -4.81 -26.08
CA ILE A 29 15.27 -6.04 -26.77
C ILE A 29 14.49 -5.74 -28.04
N ILE A 30 13.60 -4.73 -28.04
CA ILE A 30 12.82 -4.36 -29.23
C ILE A 30 13.74 -3.82 -30.33
N ASN A 31 14.66 -2.92 -29.98
CA ASN A 31 15.63 -2.38 -30.94
C ASN A 31 16.68 -3.42 -31.37
N GLY A 32 17.04 -4.35 -30.47
CA GLY A 32 18.02 -5.41 -30.70
C GLY A 32 17.43 -6.74 -31.19
N MET A 33 16.13 -6.83 -31.49
CA MET A 33 15.45 -8.11 -31.71
C MET A 33 16.03 -8.88 -32.90
N SER A 34 16.45 -8.17 -33.96
CA SER A 34 17.10 -8.78 -35.12
C SER A 34 18.41 -9.46 -34.73
N VAL A 35 19.20 -8.85 -33.84
CA VAL A 35 20.48 -9.41 -33.34
C VAL A 35 20.21 -10.64 -32.48
N ILE A 36 19.23 -10.56 -31.57
CA ILE A 36 18.86 -11.69 -30.69
C ILE A 36 18.40 -12.91 -31.50
N GLN A 37 17.65 -12.68 -32.58
CA GLN A 37 17.21 -13.74 -33.51
C GLN A 37 18.38 -14.31 -34.31
N GLN A 38 19.30 -13.49 -34.80
CA GLN A 38 20.50 -13.93 -35.52
C GLN A 38 21.37 -14.86 -34.67
N PHE A 39 21.49 -14.61 -33.37
CA PHE A 39 22.21 -15.48 -32.44
C PHE A 39 21.33 -16.59 -31.81
N ARG A 40 20.05 -16.71 -32.20
CA ARG A 40 19.05 -17.64 -31.63
C ARG A 40 18.98 -17.60 -30.09
N GLN A 41 19.18 -16.43 -29.48
CA GLN A 41 19.22 -16.25 -28.02
C GLN A 41 17.86 -15.86 -27.41
N GLN A 42 16.76 -16.02 -28.14
CA GLN A 42 15.41 -15.58 -27.71
C GLN A 42 14.98 -16.22 -26.40
N ALA A 43 15.25 -17.52 -26.20
CA ALA A 43 14.90 -18.24 -24.97
C ALA A 43 15.66 -17.70 -23.74
N ARG A 44 16.97 -17.46 -23.88
CA ARG A 44 17.84 -16.95 -22.81
C ARG A 44 17.46 -15.53 -22.38
N PHE A 45 17.12 -14.67 -23.34
CA PHE A 45 16.61 -13.33 -23.05
C PHE A 45 15.21 -13.37 -22.43
N GLY A 46 14.34 -14.28 -22.89
CA GLY A 46 13.04 -14.53 -22.29
C GLY A 46 13.13 -14.95 -20.82
N GLU A 47 14.07 -15.84 -20.47
CA GLU A 47 14.33 -16.22 -19.07
C GLU A 47 14.81 -15.04 -18.23
N ARG A 48 15.81 -14.27 -18.69
CA ARG A 48 16.28 -13.06 -17.97
C ARG A 48 15.14 -12.08 -17.71
N MET A 49 14.29 -11.84 -18.70
CA MET A 49 13.17 -10.91 -18.55
C MET A 49 12.08 -11.48 -17.62
N GLY A 50 11.86 -12.79 -17.67
CA GLY A 50 11.00 -13.51 -16.73
C GLY A 50 11.49 -13.40 -15.28
N GLU A 51 12.79 -13.53 -15.05
CA GLU A 51 13.42 -13.36 -13.73
C GLU A 51 13.28 -11.92 -13.21
N ALA A 52 13.57 -10.93 -14.07
CA ALA A 52 13.38 -9.51 -13.73
C ALA A 52 11.92 -9.24 -13.35
N SER A 53 10.97 -9.67 -14.18
CA SER A 53 9.53 -9.48 -13.92
C SER A 53 9.06 -10.20 -12.64
N ARG A 54 9.61 -11.39 -12.35
CA ARG A 54 9.31 -12.15 -11.12
C ARG A 54 9.85 -11.45 -9.87
N SER A 55 11.05 -10.87 -9.94
CA SER A 55 11.61 -10.10 -8.83
C SER A 55 10.78 -8.85 -8.50
N HIS A 56 10.27 -8.16 -9.53
CA HIS A 56 9.35 -7.04 -9.38
C HIS A 56 8.02 -7.46 -8.78
N TYR A 57 7.46 -8.58 -9.27
CA TYR A 57 6.22 -9.12 -8.75
C TYR A 57 6.35 -9.44 -7.26
N MET A 58 7.46 -10.06 -6.84
CA MET A 58 7.72 -10.35 -5.43
C MET A 58 7.83 -9.08 -4.59
N ALA A 59 8.52 -8.05 -5.07
CA ALA A 59 8.61 -6.75 -4.38
C ALA A 59 7.24 -6.07 -4.25
N ARG A 60 6.43 -6.07 -5.32
CA ARG A 60 5.04 -5.55 -5.32
C ARG A 60 4.17 -6.32 -4.33
N MET A 61 4.29 -7.64 -4.31
CA MET A 61 3.51 -8.53 -3.43
C MET A 61 3.86 -8.33 -1.95
N GLN A 62 5.15 -8.12 -1.62
CA GLN A 62 5.56 -7.79 -0.26
C GLN A 62 4.94 -6.46 0.21
N THR A 63 4.88 -5.47 -0.68
CA THR A 63 4.25 -4.17 -0.39
C THR A 63 2.75 -4.33 -0.14
N LEU A 64 2.07 -5.10 -1.00
CA LEU A 64 0.63 -5.34 -0.87
C LEU A 64 0.27 -6.16 0.37
N ARG A 65 1.11 -7.14 0.75
CA ARG A 65 0.93 -7.88 2.01
C ARG A 65 1.08 -6.98 3.22
N LEU A 66 2.00 -6.02 3.19
CA LEU A 66 2.19 -5.06 4.27
C LEU A 66 0.94 -4.16 4.40
N ASP A 67 0.45 -3.61 3.29
CA ASP A 67 -0.76 -2.77 3.28
C ASP A 67 -2.00 -3.56 3.70
N GLY A 68 -2.16 -4.78 3.19
CA GLY A 68 -3.29 -5.65 3.47
C GLY A 68 -3.36 -6.13 4.91
N PHE A 69 -2.21 -6.32 5.57
CA PHE A 69 -2.15 -6.83 6.94
C PHE A 69 -2.13 -5.73 8.01
N LEU A 70 -1.49 -4.59 7.73
CA LEU A 70 -1.32 -3.53 8.75
C LEU A 70 -2.44 -2.49 8.77
N LEU A 71 -3.12 -2.21 7.65
CA LEU A 71 -4.05 -1.07 7.61
C LEU A 71 -5.47 -1.46 8.05
N ARG A 72 -6.10 -2.36 7.29
CA ARG A 72 -7.50 -2.76 7.56
C ARG A 72 -7.66 -3.54 8.88
N PRO A 73 -6.86 -4.58 9.17
CA PRO A 73 -7.02 -5.36 10.38
C PRO A 73 -6.73 -4.56 11.65
N LEU A 74 -5.74 -3.67 11.61
CA LEU A 74 -5.32 -2.88 12.77
C LEU A 74 -6.35 -1.80 13.12
N LEU A 75 -6.92 -1.11 12.12
CA LEU A 75 -8.03 -0.17 12.33
C LEU A 75 -9.28 -0.86 12.88
N SER A 76 -9.58 -2.06 12.36
CA SER A 76 -10.66 -2.90 12.88
C SER A 76 -10.43 -3.32 14.34
N LEU A 77 -9.22 -3.76 14.67
CA LEU A 77 -8.82 -4.11 16.03
C LEU A 77 -8.95 -2.91 16.99
N PHE A 78 -8.47 -1.73 16.57
CA PHE A 78 -8.55 -0.50 17.35
C PHE A 78 -10.01 -0.09 17.60
N SER A 79 -10.84 -0.15 16.57
CA SER A 79 -12.28 0.12 16.68
C SER A 79 -12.96 -0.87 17.63
N SER A 80 -12.59 -2.15 17.54
CA SER A 80 -13.15 -3.21 18.39
C SER A 80 -12.74 -3.02 19.86
N LEU A 81 -11.50 -2.62 20.12
CA LEU A 81 -11.02 -2.29 21.46
C LEU A 81 -11.74 -1.07 22.06
N ILE A 82 -11.93 -0.01 21.27
CA ILE A 82 -12.66 1.18 21.71
C ILE A 82 -14.11 0.82 22.04
N LEU A 83 -14.77 0.02 21.18
CA LEU A 83 -16.14 -0.41 21.38
C LEU A 83 -16.25 -1.31 22.62
N CYS A 84 -15.32 -2.24 22.81
CA CYS A 84 -15.27 -3.10 24.00
C CYS A 84 -15.05 -2.27 25.29
N GLY A 85 -14.13 -1.31 25.27
CA GLY A 85 -13.90 -0.39 26.39
C GLY A 85 -15.12 0.48 26.70
N LEU A 86 -15.81 1.00 25.69
CA LEU A 86 -17.05 1.76 25.84
C LEU A 86 -18.15 0.91 26.48
N LEU A 87 -18.33 -0.33 26.03
CA LEU A 87 -19.32 -1.25 26.58
C LEU A 87 -18.99 -1.64 28.03
N MET A 88 -17.72 -1.86 28.36
CA MET A 88 -17.30 -2.11 29.74
C MET A 88 -17.61 -0.90 30.63
N LEU A 89 -17.22 0.31 30.22
CA LEU A 89 -17.51 1.54 30.97
C LEU A 89 -19.02 1.72 31.20
N PHE A 90 -19.84 1.44 30.18
CA PHE A 90 -21.30 1.49 30.30
C PHE A 90 -21.84 0.41 31.24
N GLY A 91 -21.32 -0.82 31.16
CA GLY A 91 -21.70 -1.93 32.03
C GLY A 91 -21.37 -1.71 33.51
N PHE A 92 -20.31 -0.94 33.81
CA PHE A 92 -19.94 -0.56 35.18
C PHE A 92 -20.58 0.76 35.66
N SER A 93 -21.25 1.51 34.77
CA SER A 93 -21.88 2.78 35.13
C SER A 93 -23.25 2.56 35.78
N ALA A 94 -23.54 3.30 36.86
CA ALA A 94 -24.83 3.24 37.53
C ALA A 94 -25.97 3.69 36.58
N SER A 95 -27.11 3.00 36.66
CA SER A 95 -28.26 3.20 35.77
C SER A 95 -28.71 4.66 35.78
N GLY A 96 -28.62 5.34 34.64
CA GLY A 96 -29.16 6.70 34.44
C GLY A 96 -28.15 7.77 34.00
N THR A 97 -26.85 7.46 33.92
CA THR A 97 -25.81 8.47 33.59
C THR A 97 -25.62 8.67 32.07
N ILE A 98 -25.92 7.66 31.26
CA ILE A 98 -25.68 7.69 29.80
C ILE A 98 -26.92 7.17 29.08
N GLU A 99 -27.49 7.96 28.17
CA GLU A 99 -28.61 7.54 27.32
C GLU A 99 -28.16 6.56 26.24
N VAL A 100 -29.02 5.58 25.94
CA VAL A 100 -28.79 4.59 24.86
C VAL A 100 -28.54 5.28 23.51
N GLY A 101 -29.15 6.45 23.27
CA GLY A 101 -28.93 7.26 22.07
C GLY A 101 -27.50 7.77 21.93
N VAL A 102 -26.82 8.10 23.04
CA VAL A 102 -25.41 8.52 23.03
C VAL A 102 -24.51 7.35 22.64
N LEU A 103 -24.80 6.16 23.16
CA LEU A 103 -24.05 4.94 22.81
C LEU A 103 -24.19 4.62 21.31
N TYR A 104 -25.42 4.69 20.79
CA TYR A 104 -25.71 4.48 19.38
C TYR A 104 -24.98 5.50 18.50
N ALA A 105 -25.06 6.79 18.84
CA ALA A 105 -24.39 7.85 18.09
C ALA A 105 -22.87 7.65 18.08
N PHE A 106 -22.27 7.26 19.21
CA PHE A 106 -20.83 7.04 19.32
C PHE A 106 -20.37 5.85 18.47
N ILE A 107 -21.07 4.70 18.54
CA ILE A 107 -20.76 3.52 17.71
C ILE A 107 -20.88 3.88 16.22
N SER A 108 -21.92 4.63 15.85
CA SER A 108 -22.14 5.07 14.46
C SER A 108 -21.01 5.99 13.97
N TYR A 109 -20.57 6.95 14.78
CA TYR A 109 -19.47 7.85 14.44
C TYR A 109 -18.12 7.12 14.38
N LEU A 110 -17.87 6.17 15.28
CA LEU A 110 -16.67 5.34 15.25
C LEU A 110 -16.58 4.55 13.93
N GLY A 111 -17.68 3.93 13.50
CA GLY A 111 -17.76 3.23 12.23
C GLY A 111 -17.48 4.15 11.03
N ARG A 112 -18.05 5.36 11.04
CA ARG A 112 -17.85 6.36 9.97
C ARG A 112 -16.42 6.90 9.89
N LEU A 113 -15.64 6.87 10.99
CA LEU A 113 -14.24 7.32 10.99
C LEU A 113 -13.29 6.31 10.33
N ASN A 114 -13.65 5.03 10.26
CA ASN A 114 -12.78 4.01 9.67
C ASN A 114 -12.62 4.17 8.16
N GLU A 115 -13.72 4.44 7.44
CA GLU A 115 -13.72 4.62 5.98
C GLU A 115 -12.75 5.73 5.51
N PRO A 116 -12.83 6.97 6.01
CA PRO A 116 -11.93 8.05 5.58
C PRO A 116 -10.49 7.80 6.03
N LEU A 117 -10.24 7.12 7.15
CA LEU A 117 -8.88 6.74 7.54
C LEU A 117 -8.27 5.75 6.55
N ILE A 118 -9.02 4.74 6.13
CA ILE A 118 -8.58 3.80 5.09
C ILE A 118 -8.30 4.56 3.80
N GLU A 119 -9.20 5.44 3.39
CA GLU A 119 -9.08 6.21 2.15
C GLU A 119 -7.89 7.17 2.16
N LEU A 120 -7.63 7.86 3.28
CA LEU A 120 -6.42 8.69 3.43
C LEU A 120 -5.14 7.86 3.29
N THR A 121 -5.14 6.64 3.83
CA THR A 121 -3.95 5.79 3.78
C THR A 121 -3.69 5.22 2.38
N THR A 122 -4.75 4.90 1.62
CA THR A 122 -4.62 4.49 0.22
C THR A 122 -4.24 5.67 -0.69
N GLN A 123 -4.79 6.86 -0.45
CA GLN A 123 -4.44 8.07 -1.20
C GLN A 123 -3.00 8.55 -0.92
N GLN A 124 -2.43 8.24 0.24
CA GLN A 124 -1.05 8.61 0.57
C GLN A 124 -0.02 8.05 -0.42
N ALA A 125 -0.22 6.81 -0.88
CA ALA A 125 0.65 6.20 -1.89
C ALA A 125 0.58 6.95 -3.23
N MET A 126 -0.62 7.38 -3.63
CA MET A 126 -0.83 8.17 -4.84
C MET A 126 -0.20 9.57 -4.73
N LEU A 127 -0.33 10.24 -3.58
CA LEU A 127 0.28 11.55 -3.33
C LEU A 127 1.81 11.47 -3.37
N GLN A 128 2.41 10.46 -2.74
CA GLN A 128 3.86 10.23 -2.83
C GLN A 128 4.31 10.01 -4.28
N GLN A 129 3.51 9.31 -5.09
CA GLN A 129 3.81 9.13 -6.51
C GLN A 129 3.75 10.44 -7.29
N ALA A 130 2.77 11.30 -7.00
CA ALA A 130 2.61 12.60 -7.65
C ALA A 130 3.78 13.55 -7.33
N VAL A 131 4.23 13.60 -6.07
CA VAL A 131 5.38 14.42 -5.65
C VAL A 131 6.66 14.02 -6.39
N VAL A 132 6.98 12.72 -6.44
CA VAL A 132 8.21 12.24 -7.12
C VAL A 132 8.13 12.45 -8.64
N ALA A 133 6.94 12.41 -9.24
CA ALA A 133 6.77 12.75 -10.65
C ALA A 133 6.98 14.26 -10.89
N GLY A 134 6.45 15.11 -10.00
CA GLY A 134 6.67 16.56 -10.05
C GLY A 134 8.15 16.95 -9.91
N GLU A 135 8.89 16.33 -8.98
CA GLU A 135 10.34 16.53 -8.81
C GLU A 135 11.15 16.20 -10.07
N ARG A 136 10.71 15.22 -10.88
CA ARG A 136 11.37 14.84 -12.14
C ARG A 136 11.04 15.75 -13.31
N CYS A 137 9.91 16.46 -13.28
CA CYS A 137 9.54 17.42 -14.33
C CYS A 137 10.12 18.81 -14.07
N LEU A 138 10.42 19.13 -12.81
CA LEU A 138 10.98 20.42 -12.39
C LEU A 138 12.52 20.46 -12.42
N ASN A 139 13.19 19.31 -12.42
CA ASN A 139 14.63 19.16 -12.68
C ASN A 139 14.89 18.81 -14.14
#